data_AF-A0A1I2CHI6-F1
#
_entry.id   AF-A0A1I2CHI6-F1
#
_cell.length_a   1.000
_cell.length_b   1.000
_cell.length_c   1.000
_cell.angle_alpha   90.00
_cell.angle_beta   90.00
_cell.angle_gamma   90.00
#
_symmetry.space_group_name_H-M   'P 1'
#
loop_
_entity.id
_entity.type
_entity.pdbx_description
1 polymer ?
#
loop_
_entity_poly.entity_id
_entity_poly.type
_entity_poly.pdbx_seq_one_letter_code
_entity_poly.pdbx_strand_id
1 'polypeptide(L)' 'MKGQISTNRLHDITVEEVRALNSFKDYSTEEIEQLIHTIKAFTLLGYTVFMKQLETGKVIDILSIKHKQKAA' A
#
# COMPACT_ATOMS: atom_id res chain seq x y z
N MET A 1 1.57 -6.76 20.09
CA MET A 1 1.68 -5.29 19.93
C MET A 1 0.65 -4.85 18.91
N LYS A 2 -0.34 -4.04 19.29
CA LYS A 2 -1.25 -3.41 18.33
C LYS A 2 -0.41 -2.45 17.48
N GLY A 3 -0.29 -2.71 16.19
CA GLY A 3 0.43 -1.85 15.26
C GLY A 3 -0.20 -0.47 15.28
N GLN A 4 0.46 0.48 15.93
CA GLN A 4 0.05 1.86 15.98
C GLN A 4 0.31 2.45 14.59
N ILE A 5 -0.70 2.43 13.72
CA ILE A 5 -0.65 3.15 12.44
C ILE A 5 -0.46 4.61 12.80
N SER A 6 0.68 5.17 12.42
CA SER A 6 0.98 6.59 12.59
C SER A 6 -0.20 7.42 12.07
N THR A 7 -0.87 8.12 12.97
CA THR A 7 -1.98 9.04 12.69
C THR A 7 -1.52 10.42 12.24
N ASN A 8 -0.25 10.60 11.85
CA ASN A 8 0.27 11.85 11.30
C ASN A 8 -0.23 12.13 9.86
N ARG A 9 -1.51 11.88 9.56
CA ARG A 9 -2.14 12.49 8.38
C ARG A 9 -2.38 13.95 8.74
N LEU A 10 -1.57 14.86 8.18
CA LEU A 10 -1.79 16.30 8.31
C LEU A 10 -3.15 16.68 7.69
N HIS A 11 -3.43 16.16 6.50
CA HIS A 11 -4.67 16.36 5.75
C HIS A 11 -4.77 15.36 4.58
N ASP A 12 -5.90 15.40 3.88
CA ASP A 12 -6.10 14.68 2.63
C ASP A 12 -5.42 15.43 1.46
N ILE A 13 -4.74 14.69 0.57
CA ILE A 13 -4.07 15.26 -0.61
C ILE A 13 -5.10 15.95 -1.51
N THR A 14 -4.82 17.20 -1.90
CA THR A 14 -5.68 17.97 -2.81
C THR A 14 -5.20 17.94 -4.25
N VAL A 15 -6.06 18.36 -5.19
CA VAL A 15 -5.74 18.44 -6.62
C VAL A 15 -4.60 19.42 -6.86
N GLU A 16 -4.61 20.54 -6.16
CA GLU A 16 -3.65 21.64 -6.29
C GLU A 16 -2.25 21.20 -5.86
N GLU A 17 -2.16 20.41 -4.78
CA GLU A 17 -0.90 19.86 -4.31
C GLU A 17 -0.29 18.88 -5.31
N VAL A 18 -1.11 18.06 -5.96
CA VAL A 18 -0.65 17.16 -7.01
C VAL A 18 -0.26 17.94 -8.26
N ARG A 19 -1.04 18.94 -8.65
CA ARG A 19 -0.76 19.80 -9.80
C ARG A 19 0.51 20.63 -9.63
N ALA A 20 0.89 20.97 -8.40
CA ALA A 20 2.14 21.66 -8.10
C ALA A 20 3.38 20.81 -8.43
N LEU A 21 3.23 19.49 -8.60
CA LEU A 21 4.30 18.61 -9.03
C LEU A 21 4.51 18.70 -10.54
N ASN A 22 5.75 18.91 -10.97
CA ASN A 22 6.11 19.04 -12.39
C ASN A 22 5.61 17.89 -13.28
N SER A 23 5.51 16.68 -12.73
CA SER A 23 5.05 15.49 -13.45
C SER A 23 3.55 15.50 -13.77
N PHE A 24 2.75 16.29 -13.04
CA PHE A 24 1.28 16.32 -13.17
C PHE A 24 0.74 17.73 -13.46
N LYS A 25 1.61 18.70 -13.74
CA LYS A 25 1.24 20.10 -13.97
C LYS A 25 0.25 20.29 -15.12
N ASP A 26 0.31 19.41 -16.12
CA ASP A 26 -0.48 19.48 -17.35
C ASP A 26 -1.76 18.61 -17.29
N TYR A 27 -1.98 17.89 -16.18
CA TYR A 27 -3.15 17.03 -16.01
C TYR A 27 -4.40 17.87 -15.71
N SER A 28 -5.54 17.45 -16.26
CA SER A 28 -6.84 18.02 -15.92
C SER A 28 -7.18 17.77 -14.46
N THR A 29 -8.15 18.51 -13.92
CA THR A 29 -8.67 18.26 -12.58
C THR A 29 -9.20 16.83 -12.45
N GLU A 30 -9.95 16.35 -13.44
CA GLU A 30 -10.51 15.01 -13.46
C GLU A 30 -9.42 13.92 -13.50
N GLU A 31 -8.36 14.12 -14.27
CA GLU A 31 -7.22 13.18 -14.33
C GLU A 31 -6.51 13.08 -12.97
N ILE A 32 -6.32 14.22 -12.29
CA ILE A 32 -5.72 14.26 -10.95
C ILE A 32 -6.64 13.61 -9.91
N GLU A 33 -7.94 13.87 -9.96
CA GLU A 33 -8.91 13.24 -9.06
C GLU A 33 -8.92 11.71 -9.23
N GLN A 34 -8.90 11.23 -10.47
CA GLN A 34 -8.79 9.80 -10.76
C GLN A 34 -7.48 9.21 -10.23
N LEU A 35 -6.35 9.91 -10.42
CA LEU A 35 -5.06 9.48 -9.88
C LEU A 35 -5.09 9.33 -8.35
N ILE A 36 -5.59 10.35 -7.64
CA ILE A 36 -5.71 10.34 -6.17
C ILE A 36 -6.60 9.16 -5.75
N HIS A 37 -7.74 8.97 -6.41
CA HIS A 37 -8.66 7.88 -6.09
C HIS A 37 -8.02 6.51 -6.31
N THR A 38 -7.31 6.32 -7.42
CA THR A 38 -6.59 5.07 -7.72
C THR A 38 -5.54 4.76 -6.66
N ILE A 39 -4.72 5.74 -6.27
CA ILE A 39 -3.70 5.56 -5.23
C ILE A 39 -4.36 5.18 -3.89
N LYS A 40 -5.44 5.86 -3.49
CA LYS A 40 -6.21 5.54 -2.28
C LYS A 40 -6.73 4.11 -2.31
N ALA A 41 -7.33 3.68 -3.43
CA ALA A 41 -7.87 2.33 -3.59
C ALA A 41 -6.79 1.25 -3.47
N PHE A 42 -5.65 1.40 -4.18
CA PHE A 42 -4.55 0.45 -4.11
C PHE A 42 -3.92 0.39 -2.72
N THR A 43 -3.75 1.53 -2.07
CA THR A 43 -3.22 1.60 -0.70
C THR A 43 -4.15 0.89 0.27
N LEU A 44 -5.47 1.09 0.16
CA LEU A 44 -6.46 0.41 0.98
C LEU A 44 -6.45 -1.11 0.76
N LEU A 45 -6.35 -1.55 -0.49
CA LEU A 45 -6.24 -2.97 -0.83
C LEU A 45 -4.98 -3.59 -0.22
N GLY A 46 -3.81 -2.97 -0.42
CA GLY A 46 -2.55 -3.43 0.14
C GLY A 46 -2.58 -3.50 1.66
N TYR A 47 -3.11 -2.47 2.31
CA TYR A 47 -3.30 -2.43 3.75
C TYR A 47 -4.25 -3.54 4.24
N THR A 48 -5.36 -3.75 3.56
CA THR A 48 -6.33 -4.82 3.88
C THR A 48 -5.68 -6.20 3.81
N VAL A 49 -4.90 -6.47 2.76
CA VAL A 49 -4.17 -7.73 2.60
C VAL A 49 -3.13 -7.91 3.72
N PHE A 50 -2.36 -6.87 4.02
CA PHE A 50 -1.36 -6.89 5.09
C PHE A 50 -1.98 -7.16 6.45
N MET A 51 -3.08 -6.47 6.79
CA MET A 51 -3.79 -6.70 8.06
C MET A 51 -4.34 -8.12 8.15
N LYS A 52 -4.93 -8.64 7.08
CA LYS A 52 -5.39 -10.04 7.03
C LYS A 52 -4.23 -11.03 7.19
N GLN A 53 -3.04 -10.77 6.67
CA GLN A 53 -1.86 -11.61 6.91
C GLN A 53 -1.42 -11.59 8.38
N LEU A 54 -1.41 -10.41 9.01
CA LEU A 54 -1.11 -10.29 10.45
C LEU A 54 -2.12 -11.04 11.31
N GLU A 55 -3.41 -11.01 10.96
CA GLU A 55 -4.47 -11.72 11.68
C GLU A 55 -4.42 -13.25 11.46
N THR A 56 -3.98 -13.72 10.29
CA THR A 56 -3.97 -15.16 9.95
C THR A 56 -2.71 -15.90 10.37
N GLY A 57 -1.70 -15.21 10.92
CA GLY A 57 -0.61 -15.82 11.70
C GLY A 57 0.25 -16.89 10.99
N LYS A 58 0.16 -17.03 9.66
CA LYS A 58 1.05 -17.92 8.92
C LYS A 58 2.33 -17.18 8.58
N VAL A 59 3.32 -17.32 9.46
CA VAL A 59 4.72 -17.11 9.10
C VAL A 59 5.06 -18.15 8.03
N ILE A 60 5.06 -17.74 6.76
CA ILE A 60 5.64 -18.55 5.69
C ILE A 60 7.14 -18.33 5.80
N ASP A 61 7.82 -19.26 6.48
CA ASP A 61 9.28 -19.33 6.46
C ASP A 61 9.73 -19.82 5.08
N ILE A 62 10.03 -18.86 4.21
CA ILE A 62 10.48 -19.09 2.83
C ILE A 62 11.83 -19.83 2.81
N LEU A 63 12.60 -19.82 3.90
CA LEU A 63 13.87 -20.52 4.02
C LEU A 63 13.71 -22.01 4.39
N SER A 64 12.57 -22.41 4.95
CA SER A 64 12.30 -23.82 5.32
C SER A 64 12.02 -24.75 4.13
N ILE A 65 11.77 -24.20 2.94
CA ILE A 65 11.39 -24.96 1.73
C ILE A 65 12.58 -25.71 1.10
N LYS A 66 13.83 -25.48 1.55
CA LYS A 66 15.04 -26.07 0.92
C LYS A 66 15.60 -27.35 1.53
N HIS A 67 15.00 -27.97 2.56
CA HIS A 67 15.56 -29.20 3.15
C HIS A 67 14.62 -30.42 3.18
N LYS A 68 13.89 -30.67 2.09
CA LYS A 68 13.39 -32.01 1.77
C LYS A 68 13.69 -32.41 0.33
N GLN A 69 14.97 -32.42 -0.04
CA GLN A 69 15.44 -33.32 -1.08
C GLN A 69 16.00 -34.58 -0.42
N LYS A 70 15.43 -35.71 -0.85
CA LYS A 70 15.66 -37.10 -0.43
C LYS A 70 17.13 -37.42 -0.12
N ALA A 71 17.37 -38.04 1.05
CA ALA A 71 18.38 -39.08 1.15
C ALA A 71 17.67 -40.40 0.77
N ALA A 72 18.09 -40.97 -0.36
CA ALA A 72 17.76 -42.32 -0.79
C ALA A 72 18.68 -43.32 -0.08
#